data_AF-A0A939CEQ3-F1
#
_entry.id   AF-A0A939CEQ3-F1
#
_cell.length_a   1.000
_cell.length_b   1.000
_cell.length_c   1.000
_cell.angle_alpha   90.00
_cell.angle_beta   90.00
_cell.angle_gamma   90.00
#
_symmetry.space_group_name_H-M   'P 1'
#
loop_
_entity.id
_entity.type
_entity.pdbx_description
1 polymer ?
#
loop_
_entity_poly.entity_id
_entity_poly.type
_entity_poly.pdbx_seq_one_letter_code
_entity_poly.pdbx_strand_id
1 'polypeptide(L)' 'VMAAPTFEERAEVTLREVTVTPHGRLAGQRLRDVPQGKHPFIVVMLKRDGQTIIPDGNTLIYAGDEAVIATLAS' A
#
# COMPACT_ATOMS: atom_id res chain seq x y z
N VAL A 1 -29.24 26.78 -17.69
CA VAL A 1 -28.10 25.83 -17.66
C VAL A 1 -28.33 24.91 -16.48
N MET A 2 -28.56 23.62 -16.71
CA MET A 2 -28.55 22.62 -15.62
C MET A 2 -27.12 22.10 -15.50
N ALA A 3 -26.43 22.45 -14.41
CA ALA A 3 -25.19 21.80 -14.05
C ALA A 3 -25.53 20.44 -13.43
N ALA A 4 -24.93 19.36 -13.94
CA ALA A 4 -24.95 18.08 -13.23
C ALA A 4 -24.21 18.24 -11.90
N PRO A 5 -24.64 17.60 -10.80
CA PRO A 5 -23.85 17.61 -9.58
C PRO A 5 -22.49 16.99 -9.89
N THR A 6 -21.42 17.74 -9.63
CA THR A 6 -20.06 17.22 -9.62
C THR A 6 -20.00 16.11 -8.59
N PHE A 7 -19.84 14.87 -9.05
CA PHE A 7 -19.56 13.75 -8.17
C PHE A 7 -18.13 13.91 -7.64
N GLU A 8 -17.99 14.52 -6.47
CA GLU A 8 -16.74 14.54 -5.71
C GLU A 8 -16.86 13.61 -4.51
N GLU A 9 -16.93 12.31 -4.74
CA GLU A 9 -16.59 11.35 -3.67
C GLU A 9 -15.07 11.24 -3.61
N ARG A 10 -14.42 12.24 -3.00
CA ARG A 10 -13.01 12.14 -2.63
C ARG A 10 -12.96 11.27 -1.38
N ALA A 11 -12.82 9.96 -1.56
CA ALA A 11 -12.43 9.11 -0.45
C ALA A 11 -11.09 9.64 0.10
N GLU A 12 -11.07 10.03 1.36
CA GLU A 12 -9.83 10.44 2.01
C GLU A 12 -8.93 9.20 2.12
N VAL A 13 -7.70 9.31 1.63
CA VAL A 13 -6.71 8.24 1.67
C VAL A 13 -5.56 8.66 2.58
N THR A 14 -5.21 7.81 3.52
CA THR A 14 -4.05 8.01 4.41
C THR A 14 -2.85 7.24 3.89
N LEU A 15 -1.70 7.91 3.78
CA LEU A 15 -0.42 7.31 3.43
C LEU A 15 0.46 7.17 4.67
N ARG A 16 1.12 6.02 4.82
CA ARG A 16 2.03 5.74 5.94
C ARG A 16 3.29 5.04 5.43
N GLU A 17 4.45 5.55 5.82
CA GLU A 17 5.73 4.85 5.67
C GLU A 17 5.90 3.83 6.81
N VAL A 18 6.25 2.59 6.46
CA VAL A 18 6.42 1.48 7.40
C VAL A 18 7.64 0.66 7.01
N THR A 19 8.56 0.45 7.94
CA THR A 19 9.67 -0.51 7.77
C THR A 19 9.15 -1.94 7.92
N VAL A 20 9.44 -2.79 6.94
CA VAL A 20 9.11 -4.21 6.99
C VAL A 20 10.06 -4.93 7.93
N THR A 21 9.54 -5.46 9.04
CA THR A 21 10.33 -6.22 10.02
C THR A 21 10.39 -7.72 9.65
N PRO A 22 11.43 -8.46 10.08
CA PRO A 22 11.56 -9.90 9.77
C PRO A 22 10.40 -10.77 10.25
N HIS A 23 9.70 -10.36 11.31
CA HIS A 23 8.53 -11.06 11.86
C HIS A 23 7.21 -10.38 11.47
N GLY A 24 7.27 -9.39 10.58
CA GLY A 24 6.11 -8.64 10.11
C GLY A 24 5.29 -9.43 9.10
N ARG A 25 4.00 -9.09 8.99
CA ARG A 25 3.04 -9.79 8.11
C ARG A 25 3.37 -9.73 6.62
N LEU A 26 4.23 -8.82 6.18
CA LEU A 26 4.59 -8.63 4.78
C LEU A 26 5.87 -9.40 4.39
N ALA A 27 6.79 -9.62 5.33
CA ALA A 27 8.10 -10.17 5.03
C ALA A 27 7.98 -11.59 4.42
N GLY A 28 8.69 -11.81 3.32
CA GLY A 28 8.75 -13.09 2.63
C GLY A 28 7.51 -13.46 1.82
N GLN A 29 6.55 -12.54 1.62
CA GLN A 29 5.34 -12.78 0.83
C GLN A 29 5.32 -11.96 -0.45
N ARG A 30 4.72 -12.53 -1.51
CA ARG A 30 4.34 -11.74 -2.69
C ARG A 30 3.10 -10.94 -2.34
N LEU A 31 2.99 -9.72 -2.85
CA LEU A 31 1.83 -8.87 -2.56
C LEU A 31 0.47 -9.53 -2.84
N ARG A 32 0.37 -10.34 -3.90
CA ARG A 32 -0.86 -11.08 -4.24
C ARG A 32 -1.28 -12.10 -3.17
N ASP A 33 -0.34 -12.59 -2.37
CA ASP A 33 -0.56 -13.63 -1.37
C ASP A 33 -0.80 -13.04 0.03
N VAL A 34 -0.60 -11.73 0.19
CA VAL A 34 -0.77 -11.05 1.48
C VAL A 34 -2.26 -10.97 1.86
N PRO A 35 -2.66 -11.51 3.03
CA PRO A 35 -4.06 -11.45 3.44
C PRO A 35 -4.49 -10.01 3.76
N GLN A 36 -5.57 -9.53 3.14
CA GLN A 36 -6.05 -8.14 3.31
C GLN A 36 -6.74 -7.89 4.67
N GLY A 37 -7.33 -8.92 5.28
CA GLY A 37 -8.02 -8.78 6.57
C GLY A 37 -9.23 -7.83 6.48
N LYS A 38 -9.62 -7.25 7.63
CA LYS A 38 -10.79 -6.34 7.72
C LYS A 38 -10.53 -4.92 7.21
N HIS A 39 -9.26 -4.52 7.12
CA HIS A 39 -8.85 -3.19 6.70
C HIS A 39 -7.96 -3.33 5.47
N PRO A 40 -8.53 -3.28 4.26
CA PRO A 40 -7.77 -3.44 3.03
C PRO A 40 -6.78 -2.30 2.87
N PHE A 41 -5.65 -2.59 2.25
CA PHE A 41 -4.57 -1.64 2.06
C PHE A 41 -3.87 -1.86 0.72
N ILE A 42 -3.20 -0.83 0.24
CA ILE A 42 -2.40 -0.86 -0.99
C ILE A 42 -0.96 -0.51 -0.64
N VAL A 43 -0.02 -1.33 -1.08
CA VAL A 43 1.41 -0.96 -1.06
C VAL A 43 1.70 -0.18 -2.34
N VAL A 44 1.92 1.12 -2.20
CA VAL A 44 2.09 2.05 -3.33
C VAL A 44 3.50 1.99 -3.89
N MET A 45 4.49 1.90 -3.00
CA MET A 45 5.90 1.76 -3.35
C MET A 45 6.68 1.05 -2.23
N LEU A 46 7.83 0.51 -2.59
CA LEU A 46 8.86 0.03 -1.67
C LEU A 46 10.14 0.82 -1.91
N LYS A 47 10.87 1.21 -0.85
CA LYS A 47 12.27 1.61 -0.94
C LYS A 47 13.13 0.44 -0.49
N ARG A 48 14.07 0.03 -1.34
CA ARG A 48 15.01 -1.06 -1.10
C ARG A 48 16.38 -0.66 -1.63
N ASP A 49 17.40 -0.73 -0.80
CA ASP A 49 18.77 -0.39 -1.18
C ASP A 49 18.90 0.99 -1.86
N GLY A 50 18.14 1.97 -1.37
CA GLY A 50 18.11 3.34 -1.91
C GLY A 50 17.32 3.51 -3.21
N GLN A 51 16.67 2.47 -3.72
CA GLN A 51 15.86 2.51 -4.94
C GLN A 51 14.37 2.46 -4.63
N THR A 52 13.58 3.18 -5.42
CA THR A 52 12.11 3.10 -5.38
C THR A 52 11.61 2.03 -6.35
N ILE A 53 10.81 1.11 -5.83
CA ILE A 53 10.16 0.04 -6.59
C ILE A 53 8.65 0.29 -6.56
N ILE A 54 8.02 0.36 -7.73
CA ILE A 54 6.55 0.35 -7.86
C ILE A 54 6.13 -1.12 -7.99
N PRO A 55 5.49 -1.68 -6.97
CA PRO A 55 5.31 -3.12 -6.91
C PRO A 55 4.07 -3.56 -7.68
N ASP A 56 4.11 -4.79 -8.17
CA ASP A 56 2.98 -5.52 -8.72
C ASP A 56 2.59 -6.70 -7.80
N GLY A 57 1.58 -7.48 -8.17
CA GLY A 57 1.20 -8.65 -7.39
C GLY A 57 2.29 -9.72 -7.24
N ASN A 58 3.30 -9.77 -8.13
CA ASN A 58 4.43 -10.72 -8.04
C ASN A 58 5.57 -10.24 -7.16
N THR A 59 5.57 -8.96 -6.78
CA THR A 59 6.67 -8.37 -6.03
C THR A 59 6.77 -9.02 -4.65
N LEU A 60 7.93 -9.64 -4.41
CA LEU A 60 8.30 -10.26 -3.14
C LEU A 60 8.83 -9.18 -2.19
N ILE A 61 8.21 -9.09 -1.01
CA ILE A 61 8.57 -8.11 0.02
C ILE A 61 9.64 -8.73 0.93
N TYR A 62 10.70 -7.99 1.22
CA TYR A 62 11.78 -8.43 2.10
C TYR A 62 11.80 -7.62 3.39
N ALA A 63 12.34 -8.22 4.45
CA ALA A 63 12.66 -7.48 5.66
C ALA A 63 13.71 -6.40 5.37
N GLY A 64 13.51 -5.21 5.93
CA GLY A 64 14.33 -4.03 5.65
C GLY A 64 13.75 -3.11 4.57
N ASP A 65 12.77 -3.56 3.78
CA ASP A 65 12.06 -2.66 2.86
C ASP A 65 11.35 -1.53 3.65
N GLU A 66 11.34 -0.31 3.10
CA GLU A 66 10.43 0.74 3.55
C GLU A 66 9.22 0.79 2.62
N ALA A 67 8.05 0.41 3.11
CA ALA A 67 6.81 0.39 2.35
C ALA A 67 5.99 1.66 2.59
N VAL A 68 5.45 2.25 1.52
CA VAL A 68 4.36 3.23 1.63
C VAL A 68 3.04 2.52 1.45
N ILE A 69 2.20 2.59 2.50
CA ILE A 69 0.90 1.95 2.56
C ILE A 69 -0.19 3.01 2.47
N ALA A 70 -1.14 2.80 1.56
CA ALA A 70 -2.38 3.55 1.45
C ALA A 70 -3.54 2.77 2.07
N THR A 71 -4.35 3.45 2.88
CA THR A 71 -5.61 2.95 3.42
C THR A 71 -6.70 4.00 3.26
N LEU A 72 -7.95 3.59 3.09
CA LEU A 72 -9.08 4.51 3.21
C LEU A 72 -9.12 5.09 4.63
N ALA A 73 -9.25 6.41 4.74
CA ALA A 73 -9.51 7.06 6.01
C ALA A 73 -10.86 6.54 6.53
N SER A 74 -10.89 6.22 7.82
CA SER A 74 -12.08 5.73 8.53
C SER A 74 -12.75 6.86 9.27
#